data_AF-A0A133U5W7-F1
#
_entry.id   AF-A0A133U5W7-F1
#
_cell.length_a   1.000
_cell.length_b   1.000
_cell.length_c   1.000
_cell.angle_alpha   90.00
_cell.angle_beta   90.00
_cell.angle_gamma   90.00
#
_symmetry.space_group_name_H-M   'P 1'
#
loop_
_entity.id
_entity.type
_entity.pdbx_description
1 polymer ?
#
loop_
_entity_poly.entity_id
_entity_poly.type
_entity_poly.pdbx_seq_one_letter_code
_entity_poly.pdbx_strand_id
1 'polypeptide(L)'
;MLDEVAERAGIDKPVNPHHFRHSRATYLASRFTQSQLCEWFGWVQGSDRPADYVHLSGRDIDADYARIHGIQDQQNPEESQLAPNECPRCDAKNAPRAKFCQNCGPALTTELLL
;
A
#
# COMPACT_ATOMS: atom_id res chain seq x y z
N MET A 1 0.56 -23.87 4.09
CA MET A 1 0.97 -22.56 4.64
C MET A 1 0.18 -21.38 4.07
N LEU A 2 0.25 -21.05 2.77
CA LEU A 2 -0.53 -19.92 2.22
C LEU A 2 -2.03 -20.23 2.11
N ASP A 3 -2.38 -21.44 1.67
CA ASP A 3 -3.79 -21.86 1.53
C ASP A 3 -4.49 -21.94 2.89
N GLU A 4 -3.81 -22.47 3.92
CA GLU A 4 -4.32 -22.47 5.31
C GLU A 4 -4.59 -21.04 5.84
N VAL A 5 -3.73 -20.08 5.49
CA VAL A 5 -3.94 -18.67 5.88
C VAL A 5 -5.10 -18.07 5.10
N ALA A 6 -5.24 -18.41 3.82
CA ALA A 6 -6.35 -17.99 2.98
C ALA A 6 -7.70 -18.47 3.54
N GLU A 7 -7.79 -19.75 3.92
CA GLU A 7 -8.96 -20.36 4.53
C GLU A 7 -9.32 -19.66 5.85
N ARG A 8 -8.35 -19.46 6.74
CA ARG A 8 -8.54 -18.72 8.00
C ARG A 8 -8.98 -17.28 7.80
N ALA A 9 -8.57 -16.65 6.69
CA ALA A 9 -8.94 -15.29 6.34
C ALA A 9 -10.26 -15.20 5.55
N GLY A 10 -10.87 -16.33 5.18
CA GLY A 10 -12.09 -16.37 4.36
C GLY A 10 -11.87 -15.89 2.93
N ILE A 11 -10.70 -16.19 2.33
CA ILE A 11 -10.35 -15.80 0.97
C ILE A 11 -10.50 -17.00 0.03
N ASP A 12 -11.48 -16.93 -0.86
CA ASP A 12 -11.74 -17.98 -1.87
C ASP A 12 -10.88 -17.84 -3.14
N LYS A 13 -10.18 -16.70 -3.30
CA LYS A 13 -9.32 -16.44 -4.46
C LYS A 13 -7.97 -17.17 -4.32
N PRO A 14 -7.30 -17.54 -5.43
CA PRO A 14 -5.99 -18.16 -5.36
C PRO A 14 -4.96 -17.29 -4.63
N VAL A 15 -4.31 -17.83 -3.60
CA VAL A 15 -3.30 -17.13 -2.81
C VAL A 15 -1.90 -17.61 -3.20
N ASN A 16 -1.41 -17.10 -4.34
CA ASN A 16 -0.10 -17.44 -4.88
C ASN A 16 0.70 -16.17 -5.23
N PRO A 17 2.04 -16.28 -5.43
CA PRO A 17 2.90 -15.13 -5.72
C PRO A 17 2.42 -14.25 -6.88
N HIS A 18 1.86 -14.86 -7.93
CA HIS A 18 1.30 -14.12 -9.07
C HIS A 18 0.12 -13.23 -8.64
N HIS A 19 -0.80 -13.74 -7.83
CA HIS A 19 -1.97 -12.98 -7.37
C HIS A 19 -1.57 -11.86 -6.42
N PHE A 20 -0.57 -12.06 -5.56
CA PHE A 20 -0.01 -10.99 -4.74
C PHE A 20 0.58 -9.87 -5.59
N ARG A 21 1.40 -10.24 -6.59
CA ARG A 21 1.99 -9.27 -7.53
C ARG A 21 0.91 -8.52 -8.30
N HIS A 22 -0.07 -9.22 -8.86
CA HIS A 22 -1.17 -8.63 -9.62
C HIS A 22 -1.98 -7.66 -8.76
N SER A 23 -2.41 -8.08 -7.57
CA SER A 23 -3.15 -7.24 -6.63
C SER A 23 -2.38 -5.97 -6.26
N ARG A 24 -1.06 -6.09 -6.05
CA ARG A 24 -0.21 -4.92 -5.76
C ARG A 24 -0.08 -3.98 -6.95
N ALA A 25 0.02 -4.50 -8.17
CA ALA A 25 0.09 -3.70 -9.39
C ALA A 25 -1.21 -2.93 -9.62
N THR A 26 -2.37 -3.57 -9.45
CA THR A 26 -3.69 -2.91 -9.52
C THR A 26 -3.79 -1.78 -8.48
N TYR A 27 -3.39 -2.04 -7.23
CA TYR A 27 -3.41 -1.02 -6.18
C TYR A 27 -2.52 0.19 -6.49
N LEU A 28 -1.31 -0.06 -7.01
CA LEU A 28 -0.35 1.01 -7.32
C LEU A 28 -0.67 1.78 -8.60
N ALA A 29 -1.46 1.22 -9.52
CA ALA A 29 -1.74 1.87 -10.80
C ALA A 29 -2.53 3.18 -10.71
N SER A 30 -3.22 3.41 -9.58
CA SER A 30 -3.90 4.69 -9.25
C SER A 30 -2.95 5.73 -8.66
N ARG A 31 -1.75 5.31 -8.27
CA ARG A 31 -0.80 6.15 -7.52
C ARG A 31 0.50 6.40 -8.30
N PHE A 32 0.90 5.47 -9.17
CA PHE A 32 2.18 5.49 -9.87
C PHE A 32 1.98 5.73 -11.36
N THR A 33 2.88 6.46 -12.01
CA THR A 33 2.95 6.54 -13.48
C THR A 33 3.35 5.19 -14.09
N GLN A 34 3.18 5.02 -15.41
CA GLN A 34 3.58 3.78 -16.08
C GLN A 34 5.08 3.51 -15.94
N SER A 35 5.94 4.52 -16.04
CA SER A 35 7.38 4.38 -15.86
C SER A 35 7.76 3.98 -14.42
N GLN A 36 7.07 4.54 -13.42
CA GLN A 36 7.25 4.15 -12.02
C GLN A 36 6.79 2.71 -11.77
N LEU A 37 5.69 2.26 -12.40
CA LEU A 37 5.27 0.87 -12.34
C LEU A 37 6.30 -0.06 -12.98
N CYS A 38 6.85 0.31 -14.15
CA CYS A 38 7.90 -0.48 -14.78
C CYS A 38 9.11 -0.64 -13.86
N GLU A 39 9.59 0.45 -13.26
CA GLU A 39 10.71 0.42 -12.34
C GLU A 39 10.42 -0.46 -11.12
N TRP A 40 9.27 -0.22 -10.47
CA TRP A 40 8.88 -0.92 -9.25
C TRP A 40 8.71 -2.43 -9.45
N PHE A 41 8.13 -2.83 -10.58
CA PHE A 41 7.83 -4.22 -10.88
C PHE A 41 8.94 -4.92 -11.70
N GLY A 42 9.98 -4.20 -12.11
CA GLY A 42 11.07 -4.74 -12.93
C GLY A 42 10.64 -5.05 -14.37
N TRP A 43 9.68 -4.31 -14.92
CA TRP A 43 9.37 -4.36 -16.35
C TRP A 43 10.30 -3.42 -17.12
N VAL A 44 10.49 -3.72 -18.40
CA VAL A 44 11.23 -2.84 -19.30
C VAL A 44 10.51 -1.49 -19.39
N GLN A 45 11.27 -0.40 -19.34
CA GLN A 45 10.73 0.95 -19.50
C GLN A 45 10.06 1.08 -20.88
N GLY A 46 8.82 1.59 -20.91
CA GLY A 46 8.00 1.64 -22.13
C GLY A 46 7.29 0.33 -22.48
N SER A 47 7.30 -0.69 -21.61
CA SER A 47 6.49 -1.89 -21.78
C SER A 47 4.99 -1.59 -21.70
N ASP A 48 4.16 -2.35 -22.43
CA ASP A 48 2.70 -2.27 -22.34
C ASP A 48 2.12 -2.93 -21.06
N ARG A 49 2.93 -3.66 -20.28
CA ARG A 49 2.48 -4.36 -19.06
C ARG A 49 1.75 -3.47 -18.03
N PRO A 50 2.14 -2.20 -17.78
CA PRO A 50 1.38 -1.32 -16.90
C PRO A 50 -0.04 -1.01 -17.40
N ALA A 51 -0.29 -1.06 -18.72
CA ALA A 51 -1.60 -0.70 -19.29
C ALA A 51 -2.72 -1.62 -18.77
N ASP A 52 -2.41 -2.88 -18.51
CA ASP A 52 -3.29 -3.88 -17.88
C ASP A 52 -3.82 -3.45 -16.50
N TYR A 53 -3.22 -2.44 -15.87
CA TYR A 53 -3.61 -1.97 -14.54
C TYR A 53 -4.08 -0.52 -14.53
N VAL A 54 -3.53 0.32 -15.41
CA VAL A 54 -3.82 1.77 -15.44
C VAL A 54 -5.26 2.06 -15.87
N HIS A 55 -5.86 1.25 -16.76
CA HIS A 55 -7.25 1.46 -17.16
C HIS A 55 -8.25 1.28 -16.01
N LEU A 56 -7.92 0.44 -15.02
CA LEU A 56 -8.74 0.22 -13.82
C LEU A 56 -8.57 1.32 -12.78
N SER A 57 -7.55 2.16 -12.92
CA SER A 57 -7.14 3.07 -11.86
C SER A 57 -7.86 4.41 -11.84
N GLY A 58 -8.81 4.61 -12.76
CA GLY A 58 -9.79 5.70 -12.71
C GLY A 58 -9.15 7.06 -12.50
N ARG A 59 -8.00 7.33 -13.13
CA ARG A 59 -7.30 8.61 -12.96
C ARG A 59 -8.22 9.73 -13.43
N ASP A 60 -8.64 10.53 -12.47
CA ASP A 60 -9.40 11.74 -12.71
C ASP A 60 -8.41 12.83 -13.15
N ILE A 61 -8.20 12.91 -14.46
CA ILE A 61 -7.33 13.91 -15.08
C ILE A 61 -7.78 15.32 -14.70
N ASP A 62 -9.08 15.53 -14.50
CA ASP A 62 -9.63 16.85 -14.14
C ASP A 62 -9.23 17.22 -12.72
N ALA A 63 -9.27 16.27 -11.78
CA ALA A 63 -8.77 16.47 -10.42
C ALA A 63 -7.25 16.71 -10.39
N ASP A 64 -6.48 15.96 -11.18
CA ASP A 64 -5.03 16.16 -11.31
C ASP A 64 -4.71 17.56 -11.88
N TYR A 65 -5.43 17.99 -12.91
CA TYR A 65 -5.28 19.29 -13.54
C TYR A 65 -5.69 20.43 -12.58
N ALA A 66 -6.80 20.27 -11.86
CA ALA A 66 -7.24 21.20 -10.82
C ALA A 66 -6.17 21.39 -9.73
N ARG A 67 -5.49 20.31 -9.30
CA ARG A 67 -4.38 20.39 -8.33
C ARG A 67 -3.16 21.14 -8.86
N ILE A 68 -2.79 20.93 -10.13
CA ILE A 68 -1.67 21.66 -10.76
C ILE A 68 -1.92 23.18 -10.73
N HIS A 69 -3.18 23.59 -10.86
CA HIS A 69 -3.58 25.01 -10.83
C HIS A 69 -4.01 25.51 -9.45
N GLY A 70 -3.86 24.70 -8.39
CA GLY A 70 -4.21 25.08 -7.02
C GLY A 70 -5.71 25.26 -6.77
N ILE A 71 -6.58 24.69 -7.61
CA ILE A 71 -8.05 24.74 -7.49
C ILE A 71 -8.56 23.68 -6.50
N GLN A 72 -7.84 22.56 -6.38
CA GLN A 72 -8.08 21.51 -5.39
C GLN A 72 -6.84 21.28 -4.54
N ASP A 73 -7.07 21.01 -3.26
CA ASP A 73 -6.02 20.55 -2.35
C ASP A 73 -5.52 19.15 -2.77
N GLN A 74 -4.27 18.84 -2.39
CA GLN A 74 -3.78 17.47 -2.48
C GLN A 74 -4.69 16.58 -1.64
N GLN A 75 -5.29 15.56 -2.28
CA GLN A 75 -5.97 14.52 -1.53
C GLN A 75 -4.94 13.91 -0.58
N ASN A 76 -5.18 14.01 0.73
CA ASN A 76 -4.44 13.19 1.68
C ASN A 76 -4.80 11.74 1.36
N PRO A 77 -3.83 10.91 0.92
CA PRO A 77 -4.11 9.51 0.72
C PRO A 77 -4.58 8.96 2.07
N GLU A 78 -5.71 8.26 2.09
CA GLU A 78 -6.15 7.57 3.30
C GLU A 78 -5.00 6.72 3.84
N GLU A 79 -4.59 6.99 5.07
CA GLU A 79 -3.54 6.22 5.71
C GLU A 79 -4.02 4.77 5.84
N SER A 80 -3.21 3.85 5.29
CA SER A 80 -3.54 2.43 5.36
C SER A 80 -3.60 1.98 6.81
N GLN A 81 -4.64 1.23 7.19
CA GLN A 81 -4.69 0.54 8.49
C GLN A 81 -3.53 -0.47 8.69
N LEU A 82 -2.80 -0.78 7.60
CA LEU A 82 -1.61 -1.60 7.62
C LEU A 82 -0.30 -0.78 7.61
N ALA A 83 -0.38 0.54 7.82
CA ALA A 83 0.79 1.39 7.97
C ALA A 83 1.55 1.02 9.26
N PRO A 84 2.89 0.93 9.23
CA PRO A 84 3.69 0.71 10.43
C PRO A 84 3.50 1.82 11.45
N ASN A 85 3.48 1.46 12.73
CA ASN A 85 3.41 2.42 13.83
C ASN A 85 4.82 2.76 14.30
N GLU A 86 5.13 4.05 14.46
CA GLU A 86 6.42 4.50 14.96
C GLU A 86 6.47 4.50 16.49
N CYS A 87 7.56 3.99 17.06
CA CYS A 87 7.74 3.99 18.50
C CYS A 87 8.04 5.41 19.01
N PRO A 88 7.27 5.96 19.96
CA PRO A 88 7.47 7.33 20.45
C PRO A 88 8.75 7.50 21.28
N ARG A 89 9.46 6.40 21.59
CA ARG A 89 10.68 6.40 22.39
C ARG A 89 11.96 6.24 21.57
N CYS A 90 11.94 5.37 20.56
CA CYS A 90 13.15 5.00 19.80
C CYS A 90 12.96 5.03 18.27
N ASP A 91 11.81 5.52 17.80
CA ASP A 91 11.47 5.73 16.39
C ASP A 91 11.49 4.47 15.51
N ALA A 92 11.60 3.28 16.12
CA ALA A 92 11.51 2.02 15.40
C ALA A 92 10.11 1.85 14.78
N LYS A 93 10.06 1.39 13.53
CA LYS A 93 8.81 1.04 12.83
C LYS A 93 8.33 -0.34 13.26
N ASN A 94 7.12 -0.42 13.79
CA ASN A 94 6.52 -1.64 14.29
C ASN A 94 5.32 -2.05 13.44
N ALA A 95 4.94 -3.32 13.51
CA ALA A 95 3.74 -3.79 12.83
C ALA A 95 2.50 -2.98 13.29
N PRO A 96 1.49 -2.78 12.42
CA PRO A 96 0.34 -1.90 12.69
C PRO A 96 -0.46 -2.26 13.96
N ARG A 97 -0.39 -3.53 14.38
CA ARG A 97 -1.08 -4.06 15.58
C ARG A 97 -0.10 -4.50 16.67
N ALA A 98 1.15 -4.06 16.61
CA ALA A 98 2.14 -4.36 17.64
C ALA A 98 1.77 -3.65 18.95
N LYS A 99 1.67 -4.44 20.03
CA LYS A 99 1.41 -3.95 21.39
C LYS A 99 2.65 -3.36 22.06
N PHE A 100 3.82 -3.90 21.71
CA PHE A 100 5.12 -3.51 22.25
C PHE A 100 6.11 -3.22 21.13
N CYS A 101 7.05 -2.32 21.39
CA CYS A 101 8.13 -2.03 20.46
C CYS A 101 9.07 -3.23 20.33
N GLN A 102 9.33 -3.67 19.10
CA GLN A 102 10.24 -4.77 18.81
C GLN A 102 11.72 -4.43 19.09
N ASN A 103 12.04 -3.14 19.20
CA ASN A 103 13.41 -2.66 19.41
C ASN A 103 13.70 -2.35 20.89
N CYS A 104 12.90 -1.50 21.54
CA CYS A 104 13.19 -1.03 22.90
C CYS A 104 12.23 -1.52 23.99
N GLY A 105 11.18 -2.28 23.64
CA GLY A 105 10.27 -2.93 24.57
C GLY A 105 9.07 -2.16 25.19
N PRO A 106 8.93 -0.81 25.14
CA PRO A 106 7.77 -0.14 25.73
C PRO A 106 6.49 -0.47 24.98
N ALA A 107 5.37 -0.29 25.67
CA ALA A 107 4.04 -0.35 25.09
C ALA A 107 3.85 0.74 24.01
N LEU A 108 3.17 0.39 22.92
CA LEU A 108 2.87 1.29 21.80
C LEU A 108 1.41 1.76 21.79
N THR A 109 0.54 1.14 22.59
CA THR A 109 -0.88 1.45 22.68
C THR A 109 -1.22 2.04 24.04
N THR A 110 -2.04 3.09 24.05
CA THR A 110 -2.43 3.82 25.27
C THR A 110 -3.07 2.93 26.33
N GLU A 111 -3.76 1.85 25.94
CA GLU A 111 -4.35 0.85 26.84
C GLU A 111 -3.34 0.07 27.69
N LEU A 112 -2.06 0.03 27.29
CA LEU A 112 -0.98 -0.70 27.96
C LEU A 112 -0.03 0.23 28.74
N LEU A 113 -0.33 1.53 28.77
CA LEU A 113 0.40 2.56 29.51
C LEU A 113 -0.23 2.89 30.87
N LEU A 114 -1.30 2.17 31.26
CA LEU A 114 -1.99 2.21 32.56
C LEU A 114 -1.65 0.96 33.38
#